data_AF-T1P7P2-F1
#
_entry.id   AF-T1P7P2-F1
#
_cell.length_a   1.000
_cell.length_b   1.000
_cell.length_c   1.000
_cell.angle_alpha   90.00
_cell.angle_beta   90.00
_cell.angle_gamma   90.00
#
_symmetry.space_group_name_H-M   'P 1'
#
loop_
_entity.id
_entity.type
_entity.pdbx_description
1 polymer ?
#
loop_
_entity_poly.entity_id
_entity_poly.type
_entity_poly.pdbx_seq_one_letter_code
_entity_poly.pdbx_strand_id
1 'polypeptide(L)'
;MLDKDELNKDGIPLTCRAVFIVDNNKKLRLSILYPATTGRNFDEILRVIDSLILTSTKSVATPADWKQGETCMILPTISDQEALDKFPNGYTTRDVPSGKKYIRETAQP
;
A
#
# COMPACT_ATOMS: atom_id res chain seq x y z
N MET A 1 17.51 7.38 9.91
CA MET A 1 17.83 6.28 10.85
C MET A 1 19.28 5.90 10.65
N LEU A 2 20.06 5.89 11.72
CA LEU A 2 21.46 5.50 11.65
C LEU A 2 21.56 3.98 11.82
N ASP A 3 22.39 3.36 11.01
CA ASP A 3 22.77 1.97 11.15
C ASP A 3 23.97 1.92 12.09
N LYS A 4 23.83 1.18 13.20
CA LYS A 4 24.87 1.12 14.24
C LYS A 4 26.05 0.26 13.82
N ASP A 5 25.84 -0.63 12.87
CA ASP A 5 26.85 -1.58 12.40
C ASP A 5 27.67 -0.97 11.24
N GLU A 6 27.12 0.04 10.57
CA GLU A 6 27.78 0.78 9.49
C GLU A 6 28.44 2.05 10.05
N LEU A 7 29.75 1.95 10.33
CA LEU A 7 30.55 3.05 10.85
C LEU A 7 31.51 3.60 9.80
N ASN A 8 31.74 4.91 9.81
CA ASN A 8 32.85 5.50 9.07
C ASN A 8 34.20 5.22 9.76
N LYS A 9 35.30 5.71 9.18
CA LYS A 9 36.66 5.54 9.73
C LYS A 9 36.85 6.09 11.14
N ASP A 10 36.03 7.06 11.54
CA ASP A 10 36.07 7.71 12.84
C ASP A 10 35.12 7.06 13.85
N GLY A 11 34.48 5.93 13.50
CA GLY A 11 33.52 5.24 14.36
C GLY A 11 32.13 5.89 14.43
N ILE A 12 31.83 6.82 13.52
CA ILE A 12 30.54 7.52 13.47
C ILE A 12 29.53 6.70 12.65
N PRO A 13 28.33 6.41 13.18
CA PRO A 13 27.28 5.70 12.46
C PRO A 13 26.82 6.41 11.18
N LEU A 14 26.60 5.63 10.13
CA LEU A 14 26.11 6.08 8.83
C LEU A 14 24.61 5.84 8.70
N THR A 15 23.99 6.44 7.68
CA THR A 15 22.57 6.21 7.40
C THR A 15 22.35 4.84 6.75
N CYS A 16 21.30 4.17 7.19
CA CYS A 16 20.72 3.06 6.45
C CYS A 16 20.04 3.55 5.14
N ARG A 17 19.57 2.61 4.31
CA ARG A 17 18.85 2.88 3.07
C ARG A 17 17.36 3.11 3.32
N ALA A 18 17.03 4.16 4.06
CA ALA A 18 15.65 4.52 4.34
C ALA A 18 14.93 5.12 3.12
N VAL A 19 13.63 4.87 3.02
CA VAL A 19 12.69 5.55 2.09
C VAL A 19 11.49 6.02 2.91
N PHE A 20 11.06 7.26 2.69
CA PHE A 20 9.87 7.84 3.30
C PHE A 20 8.98 8.42 2.20
N ILE A 21 7.73 7.93 2.11
CA ILE A 21 6.73 8.48 1.19
C ILE A 21 5.84 9.44 1.98
N VAL A 22 5.88 10.72 1.60
CA VAL A 22 5.18 11.81 2.28
C VAL A 22 4.18 12.42 1.32
N ASP A 23 2.95 12.65 1.79
CA ASP A 23 1.90 13.23 0.97
C ASP A 23 1.93 14.77 0.92
N ASN A 24 1.02 15.36 0.14
CA ASN A 24 0.89 16.81 0.01
C ASN A 24 0.58 17.52 1.35
N ASN A 25 -0.06 16.81 2.29
CA ASN A 25 -0.35 17.27 3.65
C ASN A 25 0.84 17.11 4.61
N LYS A 26 2.03 16.77 4.09
CA LYS A 26 3.26 16.55 4.87
C LYS A 26 3.14 15.40 5.88
N LYS A 27 2.20 14.47 5.65
CA LYS A 27 2.02 13.27 6.48
C LYS A 27 2.79 12.10 5.89
N LEU A 28 3.48 11.36 6.75
CA LEU A 28 4.11 10.10 6.39
C LEU A 28 3.03 9.07 6.04
N ARG A 29 3.16 8.43 4.87
CA ARG A 29 2.24 7.40 4.38
C ARG A 29 2.83 6.00 4.39
N LEU A 30 4.12 5.88 4.13
CA LEU A 30 4.84 4.61 4.13
C LEU A 30 6.33 4.86 4.39
N SER A 31 6.98 3.92 5.07
CA SER A 31 8.43 3.90 5.23
C SER A 31 8.99 2.50 4.94
N ILE A 32 10.21 2.47 4.40
CA ILE A 32 10.99 1.25 4.18
C ILE A 32 12.37 1.46 4.79
N LEU A 33 12.88 0.45 5.49
CA LEU A 33 14.17 0.48 6.16
C LEU A 33 15.01 -0.72 5.74
N TYR A 34 15.96 -0.50 4.82
CA TYR A 34 16.90 -1.53 4.37
C TYR A 34 18.30 -1.25 4.92
N PRO A 35 19.09 -2.29 5.25
CA PRO A 35 20.49 -2.12 5.64
C PRO A 35 21.35 -1.68 4.45
N ALA A 36 22.59 -1.28 4.69
CA ALA A 36 23.54 -0.93 3.62
C ALA A 36 23.80 -2.12 2.67
N THR A 37 23.75 -3.35 3.18
CA THR A 37 24.01 -4.61 2.47
C THR A 37 22.90 -5.02 1.49
N THR A 38 21.66 -4.54 1.68
CA THR A 38 20.51 -4.94 0.84
C THR A 38 20.05 -3.79 -0.05
N GLY A 39 20.23 -3.96 -1.36
CA GLY A 39 19.71 -3.02 -2.36
C GLY A 39 18.18 -2.90 -2.30
N ARG A 40 17.66 -1.70 -2.53
CA ARG A 40 16.20 -1.45 -2.56
C ARG A 40 15.60 -1.89 -3.90
N ASN A 41 14.36 -2.35 -3.88
CA ASN A 41 13.56 -2.58 -5.07
C ASN A 41 12.78 -1.30 -5.41
N PHE A 42 13.09 -0.65 -6.53
CA PHE A 42 12.38 0.56 -6.97
C PHE A 42 11.05 0.28 -7.66
N ASP A 43 10.84 -0.92 -8.22
CA ASP A 43 9.55 -1.32 -8.76
C ASP A 43 8.51 -1.40 -7.63
N GLU A 44 8.92 -1.92 -6.46
CA GLU A 44 8.05 -1.93 -5.28
C GLU A 44 7.73 -0.53 -4.79
N ILE A 45 8.72 0.39 -4.82
CA ILE A 45 8.50 1.79 -4.44
C ILE A 45 7.48 2.45 -5.36
N LEU A 46 7.56 2.22 -6.68
CA LEU A 46 6.56 2.73 -7.63
C LEU A 46 5.19 2.09 -7.42
N ARG A 47 5.13 0.76 -7.23
CA ARG A 47 3.89 0.02 -6.99
C ARG A 47 3.13 0.54 -5.76
N VAL A 48 3.84 0.82 -4.65
CA VAL A 48 3.18 1.37 -3.46
C VAL A 48 2.80 2.85 -3.63
N ILE A 49 3.49 3.62 -4.47
CA ILE A 49 3.07 4.98 -4.82
C ILE A 49 1.74 4.94 -5.58
N ASP A 50 1.62 4.09 -6.60
CA ASP A 50 0.38 3.91 -7.36
C ASP A 50 -0.77 3.50 -6.45
N SER A 51 -0.52 2.55 -5.54
CA SER A 51 -1.47 2.13 -4.52
C SER A 51 -1.88 3.30 -3.60
N LEU A 52 -0.93 4.09 -3.10
CA LEU A 52 -1.23 5.21 -2.20
C LEU A 52 -2.06 6.30 -2.91
N ILE A 53 -1.77 6.57 -4.18
CA ILE A 53 -2.54 7.54 -4.97
C ILE A 53 -3.96 7.00 -5.21
N LEU A 54 -4.10 5.75 -5.65
CA LEU A 54 -5.40 5.11 -5.90
C LEU A 54 -6.28 5.12 -4.63
N THR A 55 -5.74 4.63 -3.52
CA THR A 55 -6.48 4.53 -2.25
C THR A 55 -6.75 5.88 -1.59
N SER A 56 -6.05 6.94 -1.98
CA SER A 56 -6.34 8.31 -1.50
C SER A 56 -7.57 8.93 -2.16
N THR A 57 -7.96 8.47 -3.35
CA THR A 57 -9.04 9.06 -4.15
C THR A 57 -10.25 8.13 -4.33
N LYS A 58 -10.03 6.82 -4.24
CA LYS A 58 -11.04 5.79 -4.46
C LYS A 58 -11.26 5.01 -3.17
N SER A 59 -12.50 4.61 -2.91
CA SER A 59 -12.86 3.87 -1.69
C SER A 59 -12.51 2.37 -1.80
N VAL A 60 -11.27 2.07 -2.15
CA VAL A 60 -10.73 0.71 -2.32
C VAL A 60 -9.43 0.54 -1.52
N ALA A 61 -8.98 -0.70 -1.39
CA ALA A 61 -7.65 -1.09 -0.93
C ALA A 61 -7.01 -2.04 -1.95
N THR A 62 -5.69 -2.00 -2.08
CA THR A 62 -4.95 -2.92 -2.96
C THR A 62 -4.64 -4.23 -2.20
N PRO A 63 -4.93 -5.42 -2.78
CA PRO A 63 -4.63 -6.70 -2.14
C PRO A 63 -3.13 -6.99 -2.11
N ALA A 64 -2.76 -8.13 -1.51
CA ALA A 64 -1.39 -8.63 -1.55
C ALA A 64 -0.90 -8.77 -3.00
N ASP A 65 0.36 -8.42 -3.24
CA ASP A 65 1.04 -8.49 -4.54
C ASP A 65 0.37 -7.73 -5.70
N TRP A 66 -0.61 -6.87 -5.40
CA TRP A 66 -1.35 -6.09 -6.39
C TRP A 66 -0.42 -5.29 -7.31
N LYS A 67 -0.74 -5.30 -8.60
CA LYS A 67 -0.14 -4.46 -9.65
C LYS A 67 -1.17 -3.52 -10.25
N GLN A 68 -0.69 -2.39 -10.77
CA GLN A 68 -1.53 -1.41 -11.48
C GLN A 68 -2.37 -2.09 -12.57
N GLY A 69 -3.68 -1.87 -12.50
CA GLY A 69 -4.71 -2.47 -13.37
C GLY A 69 -5.40 -3.69 -12.77
N GLU A 70 -4.87 -4.31 -11.72
CA GLU A 70 -5.46 -5.49 -11.09
C GLU A 70 -6.63 -5.15 -10.15
N THR A 71 -7.41 -6.18 -9.83
CA THR A 71 -8.56 -6.11 -8.93
C THR A 71 -8.19 -5.52 -7.58
N CYS A 72 -9.07 -4.65 -7.08
CA CYS A 72 -8.97 -4.02 -5.77
C CYS A 72 -10.03 -4.57 -4.81
N MET A 73 -9.82 -4.36 -3.51
CA MET A 73 -10.75 -4.71 -2.45
C MET A 73 -11.62 -3.51 -2.07
N ILE A 74 -12.93 -3.67 -1.96
CA ILE A 74 -13.82 -2.63 -1.45
C ILE A 74 -13.61 -2.50 0.07
N LEU A 75 -13.46 -1.27 0.56
CA LEU A 75 -13.26 -1.03 2.00
C LEU A 75 -14.42 -1.63 2.82
N PRO A 76 -14.16 -2.36 3.92
CA PRO A 76 -15.21 -2.99 4.73
C PRO A 76 -16.22 -2.01 5.34
N THR A 77 -15.87 -0.73 5.43
CA THR A 77 -16.71 0.34 5.97
C THR A 77 -17.81 0.81 5.01
N ILE A 78 -17.76 0.40 3.74
CA ILE A 78 -18.75 0.79 2.72
C ILE A 78 -19.93 -0.18 2.77
N SER A 79 -21.14 0.33 2.81
CA SER A 79 -22.35 -0.50 2.75
C SER A 79 -22.57 -1.09 1.34
N ASP A 80 -23.35 -2.16 1.22
CA ASP A 80 -23.62 -2.78 -0.09
C ASP A 80 -24.33 -1.82 -1.06
N GLN A 81 -25.18 -0.92 -0.54
CA GLN A 81 -25.84 0.11 -1.34
C GLN A 81 -24.85 1.14 -1.88
N GLU A 82 -23.99 1.69 -1.01
CA GLU A 82 -22.94 2.62 -1.44
C GLU A 82 -21.94 1.98 -2.40
N ALA A 83 -21.68 0.68 -2.26
CA ALA A 83 -20.81 -0.05 -3.16
C ALA A 83 -21.39 -0.14 -4.58
N LEU A 84 -22.71 -0.35 -4.71
CA LEU A 84 -23.38 -0.35 -6.02
C LEU A 84 -23.29 1.03 -6.70
N ASP A 85 -23.40 2.11 -5.93
CA ASP A 85 -23.31 3.47 -6.47
C ASP A 85 -21.88 3.84 -6.87
N LYS A 86 -20.88 3.45 -6.06
CA LYS A 86 -19.46 3.77 -6.29
C LYS A 86 -18.79 2.88 -7.34
N PHE A 87 -19.27 1.66 -7.53
CA PHE A 87 -18.67 0.66 -8.42
C PHE A 87 -19.72 0.16 -9.43
N PRO A 88 -20.07 0.98 -10.45
CA PRO A 88 -21.16 0.68 -11.39
C PRO A 88 -20.88 -0.54 -12.29
N ASN A 89 -19.60 -0.92 -12.44
CA ASN A 89 -19.19 -2.16 -13.11
C ASN A 89 -19.41 -3.42 -12.25
N GLY A 90 -19.95 -3.25 -11.04
CA GLY A 90 -20.20 -4.31 -10.08
C GLY A 90 -18.99 -4.68 -9.21
N TYR A 91 -19.24 -5.59 -8.29
CA TYR A 91 -18.23 -6.20 -7.43
C TYR A 91 -18.62 -7.64 -7.10
N THR A 92 -17.62 -8.47 -6.80
CA THR A 92 -17.79 -9.86 -6.41
C THR A 92 -17.57 -9.99 -4.91
N THR A 93 -18.47 -10.67 -4.21
CA THR A 93 -18.27 -11.03 -2.80
C THR A 93 -17.88 -12.50 -2.72
N ARG A 94 -16.81 -12.83 -1.98
CA ARG A 94 -16.45 -14.23 -1.72
C ARG A 94 -17.09 -14.72 -0.43
N ASP A 95 -17.70 -15.90 -0.52
CA ASP A 95 -18.21 -16.60 0.66
C ASP A 95 -17.05 -17.14 1.50
N VAL A 96 -17.16 -16.95 2.81
CA VAL A 96 -16.19 -17.41 3.80
C VAL A 96 -16.90 -18.14 4.93
N PRO A 97 -16.24 -19.09 5.64
CA PRO A 97 -16.87 -19.88 6.70
C PRO A 97 -17.56 -19.07 7.81
N SER A 98 -17.11 -17.84 8.04
CA SER A 98 -17.72 -16.94 9.03
C SER A 98 -19.09 -16.36 8.63
N GLY A 99 -19.52 -16.53 7.37
CA GLY A 99 -20.73 -15.91 6.81
C GLY A 99 -20.65 -14.39 6.62
N LYS A 100 -19.54 -13.75 7.00
CA LYS A 100 -19.34 -12.30 6.84
C LYS A 100 -18.93 -11.95 5.41
N LYS A 101 -19.47 -10.85 4.88
CA LYS A 101 -19.28 -10.39 3.50
C LYS A 101 -18.21 -9.29 3.38
N TYR A 102 -17.01 -9.51 3.92
CA TYR A 102 -15.94 -8.50 3.90
C TYR A 102 -14.94 -8.69 2.75
N ILE A 103 -14.88 -9.88 2.13
CA ILE A 103 -14.05 -10.11 0.94
C ILE A 103 -14.86 -9.68 -0.27
N ARG A 104 -14.72 -8.41 -0.65
CA ARG A 104 -15.40 -7.78 -1.78
C ARG A 104 -14.39 -7.25 -2.77
N GLU A 105 -14.44 -7.75 -4.00
CA GLU A 105 -13.50 -7.50 -5.09
C GLU A 105 -14.16 -6.66 -6.18
N THR A 106 -13.48 -5.63 -6.67
CA THR A 106 -13.94 -4.82 -7.81
C THR A 106 -12.78 -4.51 -8.73
N ALA A 107 -13.05 -4.29 -10.01
CA ALA A 107 -12.03 -3.83 -10.95
C ALA A 107 -11.47 -2.47 -10.49
N GLN A 108 -10.21 -2.16 -10.83
CA GLN A 108 -9.64 -0.87 -10.48
C GLN A 108 -10.51 0.27 -11.06
N PRO A 109 -10.99 1.20 -10.21
CA PRO A 109 -11.91 2.27 -10.60
C PRO A 109 -11.23 3.56 -11.11
#